data_AF-A0A1Y1WXE2-F1
#
_entry.id   AF-A0A1Y1WXE2-F1
#
_cell.length_a   1.000
_cell.length_b   1.000
_cell.length_c   1.000
_cell.angle_alpha   90.00
_cell.angle_beta   90.00
_cell.angle_gamma   90.00
#
_symmetry.space_group_name_H-M   'P 1'
#
loop_
_entity.id
_entity.type
_entity.pdbx_description
1 polymer ?
#
loop_
_entity_poly.entity_id
_entity_poly.type
_entity_poly.pdbx_seq_one_letter_code
_entity_poly.pdbx_strand_id
1 'polypeptide(L)'
;MVRFKNRYILFEIIYDEDENNKININYNIVLNAIKTSIEQNFGAYGIGITQSSFTMKYFSPVTKIGILRSSRKQFNMIWASLTFINNIQNNRCLVRVLHVGGTIKSTQKAAIKYDQEQLLLIYSQLSKRKSMNHFIF
;
A
#
# COMPACT_ATOMS: atom_id res chain seq x y z
N MET A 1 12.07 -29.22 -13.43
CA MET A 1 12.73 -28.17 -12.61
C MET A 1 11.66 -27.36 -11.88
N VAL A 2 11.66 -27.33 -10.54
CA VAL A 2 10.61 -26.69 -9.73
C VAL A 2 11.10 -25.33 -9.23
N ARG A 3 10.29 -24.27 -9.38
CA ARG A 3 10.60 -22.92 -8.87
C ARG A 3 9.60 -22.49 -7.81
N PHE A 4 10.07 -21.74 -6.81
CA PHE A 4 9.19 -21.10 -5.85
C PHE A 4 8.35 -20.00 -6.54
N LYS A 5 7.03 -19.99 -6.29
CA LYS A 5 6.11 -19.03 -6.90
C LYS A 5 5.82 -17.91 -5.92
N ASN A 6 6.24 -16.70 -6.26
CA ASN A 6 5.95 -15.49 -5.49
C ASN A 6 4.66 -14.80 -5.99
N ARG A 7 4.10 -13.95 -5.13
CA ARG A 7 3.09 -12.94 -5.43
C ARG A 7 3.62 -11.57 -5.02
N TYR A 8 3.19 -10.55 -5.73
CA TYR A 8 3.54 -9.16 -5.45
C TYR A 8 2.25 -8.40 -5.20
N ILE A 9 2.16 -7.75 -4.05
CA ILE A 9 0.99 -6.98 -3.61
C ILE A 9 1.38 -5.51 -3.72
N LEU A 10 0.65 -4.77 -4.56
CA LEU A 10 0.68 -3.31 -4.62
C LEU A 10 -0.36 -2.78 -3.63
N PHE A 11 0.07 -1.93 -2.72
CA PHE A 11 -0.80 -1.33 -1.73
C PHE A 11 -0.52 0.17 -1.61
N GLU A 12 -1.48 0.89 -1.07
CA GLU A 12 -1.46 2.32 -0.81
C GLU A 12 -1.94 2.57 0.62
N ILE A 13 -1.34 3.55 1.29
CA ILE A 13 -1.74 3.97 2.63
C ILE A 13 -2.42 5.32 2.54
N ILE A 14 -3.68 5.36 2.96
CA ILE A 14 -4.51 6.56 3.02
C ILE A 14 -4.54 6.98 4.49
N TYR A 15 -4.12 8.21 4.78
CA TYR A 15 -4.19 8.76 6.14
C TYR A 15 -5.43 9.65 6.25
N ASP A 16 -6.00 9.71 7.45
CA ASP A 16 -6.94 10.76 7.79
C ASP A 16 -6.19 12.10 7.84
N GLU A 17 -6.72 13.14 7.21
CA GLU A 17 -6.01 14.41 6.99
C GLU A 17 -5.95 15.24 8.28
N ASP A 18 -5.04 14.88 9.19
CA ASP A 18 -4.63 15.76 10.27
C ASP A 18 -3.47 16.65 9.77
N GLU A 19 -3.79 17.89 9.35
CA GLU A 19 -2.83 18.85 8.74
C GLU A 19 -1.56 19.12 9.58
N ASN A 20 -1.61 18.83 10.88
CA ASN A 20 -0.55 19.19 11.83
C ASN A 20 0.62 18.19 11.88
N ASN A 21 0.47 16.98 11.34
CA ASN A 21 1.52 15.95 11.41
C ASN A 21 2.09 15.65 10.02
N LYS A 22 3.19 16.32 9.66
CA LYS A 22 4.07 15.80 8.59
C LYS A 22 4.76 14.53 9.10
N ILE A 23 4.12 13.39 8.85
CA ILE A 23 4.61 12.08 9.31
C ILE A 23 5.82 11.69 8.45
N ASN A 24 6.96 11.47 9.09
CA ASN A 24 8.13 10.89 8.44
C ASN A 24 7.97 9.36 8.36
N ILE A 25 7.30 8.91 7.30
CA ILE A 25 7.02 7.49 7.09
C ILE A 25 8.24 6.83 6.44
N ASN A 26 8.88 5.93 7.17
CA ASN A 26 9.98 5.11 6.66
C ASN A 26 9.48 3.71 6.25
N TYR A 27 10.18 3.07 5.31
CA TYR A 27 9.91 1.69 4.91
C TYR A 27 9.92 0.72 6.10
N ASN A 28 10.84 0.91 7.05
CA ASN A 28 10.97 0.06 8.24
C ASN A 28 9.72 0.12 9.13
N ILE A 29 9.16 1.32 9.28
CA ILE A 29 7.98 1.56 10.10
C ILE A 29 6.79 0.81 9.51
N VAL A 30 6.56 0.96 8.20
CA VAL A 30 5.46 0.28 7.50
C VAL A 30 5.66 -1.23 7.53
N LEU A 31 6.89 -1.71 7.30
CA LEU A 31 7.21 -3.14 7.35
C LEU A 31 6.91 -3.73 8.74
N ASN A 32 7.31 -3.04 9.81
CA ASN A 32 7.04 -3.47 11.17
C ASN A 32 5.55 -3.43 11.49
N ALA A 33 4.83 -2.38 11.09
CA ALA A 33 3.39 -2.30 11.27
C ALA A 33 2.66 -3.48 10.61
N ILE A 34 3.06 -3.88 9.41
CA ILE A 34 2.48 -5.05 8.72
C ILE A 34 2.83 -6.34 9.48
N LYS A 35 4.06 -6.52 9.94
CA LYS A 35 4.45 -7.70 10.73
C LYS A 35 3.66 -7.80 12.03
N THR A 36 3.51 -6.69 12.76
CA THR A 36 2.70 -6.63 13.98
C THR A 36 1.25 -6.95 13.69
N SER A 37 0.68 -6.46 12.58
CA SER A 37 -0.67 -6.83 12.16
C SER A 37 -0.81 -8.32 11.84
N ILE A 38 0.18 -8.93 11.17
CA ILE A 38 0.18 -10.38 10.90
C ILE A 38 0.21 -11.16 12.22
N GLU A 39 1.07 -10.77 13.15
CA GLU A 39 1.21 -11.42 14.44
C GLU A 39 -0.06 -11.28 15.29
N GLN A 40 -0.69 -10.10 15.31
CA GLN A 40 -1.93 -9.86 16.05
C GLN A 40 -3.11 -10.68 15.51
N ASN A 41 -3.22 -10.83 14.18
CA ASN A 41 -4.36 -11.50 13.56
C ASN A 41 -4.18 -13.02 13.42
N PHE A 42 -2.95 -13.50 13.23
CA PHE A 42 -2.65 -14.90 12.90
C PHE A 42 -1.67 -15.57 13.87
N GLY A 43 -1.23 -14.85 14.91
CA GLY A 43 -0.32 -15.34 15.94
C GLY A 43 1.09 -15.64 15.45
N ALA A 44 1.84 -16.34 16.29
CA ALA A 44 3.21 -16.79 16.01
C ALA A 44 3.30 -17.68 14.76
N TYR A 45 2.23 -18.44 14.46
CA TYR A 45 2.16 -19.26 13.25
C TYR A 45 2.16 -18.41 11.98
N GLY A 46 1.33 -17.36 11.94
CA GLY A 46 1.20 -16.51 10.77
C GLY A 46 2.48 -15.75 10.43
N ILE A 47 3.15 -15.21 11.45
CA ILE A 47 4.44 -14.53 11.24
C ILE A 47 5.52 -15.53 10.79
N GLY A 48 5.63 -16.70 11.45
CA GLY A 48 6.65 -17.70 11.12
C GLY A 48 6.55 -18.23 9.69
N ILE A 49 5.32 -18.52 9.22
CA ILE A 49 5.13 -19.05 7.86
C ILE A 49 5.32 -18.00 6.77
N THR A 50 4.99 -16.73 7.04
CA THR A 50 5.10 -15.63 6.06
C THR A 50 6.52 -15.06 6.00
N GLN A 51 7.25 -15.05 7.11
CA GLN A 51 8.55 -14.39 7.27
C GLN A 51 9.59 -14.79 6.23
N SER A 52 9.61 -16.06 5.81
CA SER A 52 10.56 -16.58 4.81
C SER A 52 10.49 -15.88 3.44
N SER A 53 9.30 -15.40 3.06
CA SER A 53 9.04 -14.85 1.72
C SER A 53 8.57 -13.40 1.74
N PHE A 54 8.27 -12.87 2.93
CA PHE A 54 7.76 -11.53 3.17
C PHE A 54 8.89 -10.50 3.08
N THR A 55 8.93 -9.73 2.00
CA THR A 55 9.92 -8.66 1.82
C THR A 55 9.28 -7.46 1.15
N MET A 56 9.50 -6.25 1.68
CA MET A 56 9.10 -5.01 1.02
C MET A 56 10.12 -4.68 -0.07
N LYS A 57 9.63 -4.56 -1.31
CA LYS A 57 10.47 -4.31 -2.49
C LYS A 57 10.57 -2.84 -2.84
N TYR A 58 9.51 -2.09 -2.57
CA TYR A 58 9.43 -0.68 -2.85
C TYR A 58 8.45 -0.03 -1.87
N PHE A 59 8.76 1.17 -1.43
CA PHE A 59 7.84 2.04 -0.71
C PHE A 59 8.24 3.49 -0.98
N SER A 60 7.27 4.32 -1.35
CA SER A 60 7.45 5.75 -1.53
C SER A 60 6.75 6.49 -0.40
N PRO A 61 7.47 7.26 0.44
CA PRO A 61 6.85 8.09 1.47
C PRO A 61 5.95 9.18 0.89
N VAL A 62 6.25 9.66 -0.32
CA VAL A 62 5.53 10.76 -0.98
C VAL A 62 4.16 10.30 -1.47
N THR A 63 4.14 9.22 -2.26
CA THR A 63 2.89 8.67 -2.81
C THR A 63 2.19 7.70 -1.86
N LYS A 64 2.88 7.28 -0.78
CA LYS A 64 2.39 6.31 0.21
C LYS A 64 2.02 4.95 -0.40
N ILE A 65 2.59 4.65 -1.56
CA ILE A 65 2.41 3.39 -2.30
C ILE A 65 3.61 2.48 -2.04
N GLY A 66 3.34 1.19 -1.86
CA GLY A 66 4.36 0.16 -1.67
C GLY A 66 4.10 -1.12 -2.45
N ILE A 67 5.18 -1.85 -2.72
CA ILE A 67 5.16 -3.19 -3.32
C ILE A 67 5.75 -4.17 -2.33
N LEU A 68 4.96 -5.15 -1.95
CA LEU A 68 5.34 -6.23 -1.07
C LEU A 68 5.45 -7.55 -1.85
N ARG A 69 6.49 -8.33 -1.57
CA ARG A 69 6.63 -9.71 -2.03
C ARG A 69 6.09 -10.67 -0.97
N SER A 70 5.36 -11.67 -1.42
CA SER A 70 4.82 -12.78 -0.63
C SER A 70 5.03 -14.11 -1.35
N SER A 71 4.95 -15.21 -0.61
CA SER A 71 4.68 -16.53 -1.17
C SER A 71 3.29 -16.59 -1.81
N ARG A 72 3.12 -17.41 -2.85
CA ARG A 72 1.81 -17.66 -3.46
C ARG A 72 0.82 -18.38 -2.54
N LYS A 73 1.27 -19.17 -1.56
CA LYS A 73 0.36 -19.88 -0.65
C LYS A 73 -0.18 -18.98 0.46
N GLN A 74 0.66 -18.06 0.97
CA GLN A 74 0.34 -17.24 2.15
C GLN A 74 -0.09 -15.79 1.82
N PHE A 75 -0.23 -15.41 0.54
CA PHE A 75 -0.55 -14.02 0.19
C PHE A 75 -1.91 -13.54 0.73
N ASN A 76 -2.90 -14.43 0.88
CA ASN A 76 -4.20 -14.08 1.45
C ASN A 76 -4.10 -13.62 2.91
N MET A 77 -3.24 -14.27 3.69
CA MET A 77 -3.00 -13.91 5.10
C MET A 77 -2.41 -12.50 5.20
N ILE A 78 -1.45 -12.20 4.34
CA ILE A 78 -0.84 -10.87 4.27
C ILE A 78 -1.86 -9.83 3.77
N TRP A 79 -2.65 -10.15 2.75
CA TRP A 79 -3.71 -9.25 2.29
C TRP A 79 -4.69 -8.92 3.43
N ALA A 80 -5.22 -9.94 4.12
CA ALA A 80 -6.10 -9.73 5.26
C ALA A 80 -5.45 -8.88 6.37
N SER A 81 -4.17 -9.13 6.68
CA SER A 81 -3.45 -8.31 7.66
C SER A 81 -3.32 -6.84 7.23
N LEU A 82 -3.15 -6.55 5.93
CA LEU A 82 -3.09 -5.18 5.43
C LEU A 82 -4.41 -4.45 5.68
N THR A 83 -5.55 -5.09 5.40
CA THR A 83 -6.87 -4.47 5.59
C THR A 83 -7.22 -4.19 7.05
N PHE A 84 -6.60 -4.88 8.01
CA PHE A 84 -6.81 -4.64 9.44
C PHE A 84 -5.93 -3.53 10.03
N ILE A 85 -4.97 -3.00 9.28
CA ILE A 85 -4.14 -1.88 9.76
C ILE A 85 -4.99 -0.60 9.76
N ASN A 86 -5.27 -0.10 10.96
CA ASN A 86 -6.04 1.12 11.18
C ASN A 86 -5.19 2.29 11.71
N ASN A 87 -3.97 2.02 12.17
CA ASN A 87 -3.11 3.00 12.81
C ASN A 87 -1.63 2.68 12.54
N ILE A 88 -0.89 3.65 12.04
CA ILE A 88 0.57 3.59 11.89
C ILE A 88 1.17 4.82 12.57
N GLN A 89 2.04 4.58 13.57
CA GLN A 89 2.69 5.64 14.36
C GLN A 89 1.72 6.67 14.96
N ASN A 90 0.63 6.18 15.54
CA ASN A 90 -0.38 7.01 16.19
C ASN A 90 -1.20 7.90 15.23
N ASN A 91 -1.17 7.61 13.92
CA ASN A 91 -1.99 8.26 12.92
C ASN A 91 -2.98 7.25 12.33
N ARG A 92 -4.25 7.64 12.29
CA ARG A 92 -5.30 6.82 11.67
C ARG A 92 -5.03 6.68 10.19
N CYS A 93 -5.03 5.44 9.72
CA CYS A 93 -4.78 5.14 8.32
C CYS A 93 -5.60 3.94 7.84
N LEU A 94 -5.87 3.90 6.55
CA LEU A 94 -6.44 2.77 5.85
C LEU A 94 -5.44 2.27 4.82
N VAL A 95 -5.12 0.97 4.86
CA VAL A 95 -4.26 0.35 3.86
C VAL A 95 -5.12 -0.33 2.81
N ARG A 96 -5.02 0.16 1.56
CA ARG A 96 -5.77 -0.35 0.41
C ARG A 96 -4.85 -1.18 -0.48
N VAL A 97 -5.30 -2.36 -0.87
CA VAL A 97 -4.61 -3.18 -1.88
C VAL A 97 -5.12 -2.80 -3.27
N LEU A 98 -4.22 -2.34 -4.13
CA LEU A 98 -4.53 -1.90 -5.49
C LEU A 98 -4.43 -3.03 -6.51
N HIS A 99 -3.41 -3.89 -6.39
CA HIS A 99 -3.16 -4.95 -7.36
C HIS A 99 -2.39 -6.12 -6.75
N VAL A 100 -2.66 -7.34 -7.24
CA VAL A 100 -1.88 -8.54 -6.88
C VAL A 100 -1.36 -9.21 -8.15
N GLY A 101 -0.05 -9.10 -8.37
CA GLY A 101 0.65 -9.64 -9.54
C GLY A 101 1.43 -10.94 -9.25
N GLY A 102 1.70 -11.71 -10.29
CA GLY A 102 2.64 -12.84 -10.24
C GLY A 102 4.10 -12.44 -10.45
N THR A 103 4.33 -11.29 -11.08
CA THR A 103 5.66 -10.74 -11.38
C THR A 103 5.74 -9.29 -10.92
N ILE A 104 6.96 -8.86 -10.56
CA ILE A 104 7.21 -7.46 -10.18
C ILE A 104 6.93 -6.51 -11.35
N LYS A 105 7.28 -6.90 -12.58
CA LYS A 105 7.04 -6.11 -13.80
C LYS A 105 5.56 -5.83 -14.05
N SER A 106 4.69 -6.83 -13.86
CA SER A 106 3.23 -6.63 -13.96
C SER A 106 2.72 -5.65 -12.92
N THR A 107 3.24 -5.76 -11.70
CA THR A 107 2.83 -4.94 -10.56
C THR A 107 3.29 -3.48 -10.73
N GLN A 108 4.50 -3.27 -11.26
CA GLN A 108 5.02 -1.95 -11.61
C GLN A 108 4.18 -1.28 -12.71
N LYS A 109 3.80 -2.03 -13.75
CA LYS A 109 2.88 -1.50 -14.79
C LYS A 109 1.53 -1.08 -14.20
N ALA A 110 0.99 -1.86 -13.26
CA ALA A 110 -0.24 -1.52 -12.57
C ALA A 110 -0.09 -0.25 -11.72
N ALA A 111 1.05 -0.07 -11.03
CA ALA A 111 1.34 1.14 -10.28
C ALA A 111 1.41 2.38 -11.18
N ILE A 112 2.14 2.31 -12.30
CA ILE A 112 2.25 3.41 -13.26
C ILE A 112 0.86 3.77 -13.83
N LYS A 113 0.06 2.77 -14.18
CA LYS A 113 -1.30 2.98 -14.68
C LYS A 113 -2.18 3.67 -13.63
N TYR A 114 -2.10 3.23 -12.37
CA TYR A 114 -2.82 3.85 -11.27
C TYR A 114 -2.41 5.32 -11.07
N ASP A 115 -1.11 5.62 -11.07
CA ASP A 115 -0.61 6.99 -10.93
C ASP A 115 -1.11 7.90 -12.07
N GLN A 116 -1.11 7.40 -13.31
CA GLN A 116 -1.66 8.13 -14.47
C GLN A 116 -3.15 8.43 -14.32
N GLU A 117 -3.93 7.46 -13.83
CA GLU A 117 -5.36 7.63 -13.58
C GLU A 117 -5.61 8.67 -12.47
N GLN A 118 -4.84 8.63 -11.37
CA GLN A 118 -4.95 9.62 -10.29
C GLN A 118 -4.61 11.03 -10.77
N LEU A 119 -3.54 11.19 -11.54
CA LEU A 119 -3.18 12.50 -12.11
C LEU A 119 -4.30 13.05 -12.99
N LEU A 120 -4.87 12.23 -13.87
CA LEU A 120 -5.96 12.65 -14.76
C LEU A 120 -7.21 13.05 -13.99
N LEU A 121 -7.56 12.33 -12.92
CA LEU A 121 -8.65 12.69 -12.02
C LEU A 121 -8.39 14.05 -11.36
N ILE A 122 -7.20 14.27 -10.82
CA ILE A 122 -6.81 15.54 -10.18
C ILE A 122 -6.90 16.70 -11.19
N TYR A 123 -6.34 16.54 -12.40
CA TYR A 123 -6.43 17.56 -13.45
C TYR A 123 -7.88 17.90 -13.81
N SER A 124 -8.76 16.90 -13.91
CA SER A 124 -10.18 17.12 -14.20
C SER A 124 -10.89 17.93 -13.10
N GLN A 125 -10.53 17.69 -11.84
CA GLN A 125 -11.08 18.42 -10.69
C GLN A 125 -10.58 19.87 -10.64
N LEU A 126 -9.30 20.08 -10.92
CA LEU A 126 -8.70 21.42 -10.96
C LEU A 126 -9.31 22.29 -12.08
N SER A 127 -9.55 21.70 -13.25
CA SER A 127 -10.20 22.40 -14.38
C SER A 127 -11.61 22.88 -14.00
N LYS A 128 -12.42 22.01 -13.36
CA LYS A 128 -13.77 22.37 -12.88
C LYS A 128 -13.76 23.48 -11.82
N ARG A 129 -12.80 23.47 -10.90
CA ARG A 129 -12.67 24.54 -9.88
C ARG A 129 -12.34 25.89 -10.53
N LYS A 130 -11.47 25.90 -11.54
CA LYS A 130 -11.07 27.13 -12.24
C LYS A 130 -12.22 27.78 -13.00
N SER A 131 -13.11 27.00 -13.63
CA SER A 131 -14.30 27.54 -14.29
C SER A 131 -15.33 28.08 -13.29
N MET A 132 -15.46 27.46 -12.11
CA MET A 132 -16.42 27.89 -11.09
C MET A 132 -16.00 29.20 -10.41
N ASN A 133 -14.70 29.42 -10.23
CA ASN A 133 -14.17 30.68 -9.68
C ASN A 133 -14.28 31.87 -10.65
N HIS A 134 -14.50 31.62 -11.96
CA HIS A 134 -14.68 32.70 -12.95
C HIS A 134 -16.12 33.25 -13.00
N PHE A 135 -17.09 32.56 -12.38
CA PHE A 135 -18.49 32.98 -12.33
C PHE A 135 -18.87 33.76 -11.06
N ILE A 136 -17.93 33.99 -10.14
CA ILE A 136 -18.17 34.62 -8.83
C ILE A 136 -17.69 36.10 -8.80
N PHE A 137 -17.24 36.65 -9.93
CA PHE A 137 -16.91 38.09 -10.08
C PHE A 137 -17.70 38.72 -11.21
#